data_AF-A0AA43AQY3-F1
#
_entry.id   AF-A0AA43AQY3-F1
#
_cell.length_a   1.000
_cell.length_b   1.000
_cell.length_c   1.000
_cell.angle_alpha   90.00
_cell.angle_beta   90.00
_cell.angle_gamma   90.00
#
_symmetry.space_group_name_H-M   'P 1'
#
loop_
_entity.id
_entity.type
_entity.pdbx_description
1 polymer ?
#
loop_
_entity_poly.entity_id
_entity_poly.type
_entity_poly.pdbx_seq_one_letter_code
_entity_poly.pdbx_strand_id
1 'polypeptide(L)'
;MRIAIPGLLTVALCAIASSASARFVSADPVQADPNTGANYNRYWYGNNNPYSFTDPDGRLSRGTGWTDRQWNQFDRAQQSAAGSLEKAAGKINGALAEGGKALQRAEKSFQRNFGAGSATPENMAKAASDMSSMAAALRDTSAGAIPANGMTGAQINAAYGAGGDTLAGVPTTGPKMVIVNTTHVSFNDPSRLAWGAGHETGHAVLGYKDQFFNGDTAYKFGSPQQQNIFKTLPSQQRLINPDHIMDQAR
;
A
#
# COMPACT_ATOMS: atom_id res chain seq x y z
N MET A 1 -15.64 78.26 -0.20
CA MET A 1 -16.51 77.73 0.87
C MET A 1 -17.00 76.35 0.44
N ARG A 2 -16.65 75.27 1.19
CA ARG A 2 -17.21 73.89 1.17
C ARG A 2 -17.14 73.11 -0.17
N ILE A 3 -16.21 72.16 -0.35
CA ILE A 3 -16.23 70.72 0.04
C ILE A 3 -17.43 69.94 -0.52
N ALA A 4 -17.16 69.03 -1.48
CA ALA A 4 -17.80 67.72 -1.61
C ALA A 4 -16.87 66.76 -2.40
N ILE A 5 -16.87 65.50 -1.96
CA ILE A 5 -15.88 64.43 -2.19
C ILE A 5 -16.18 63.67 -3.50
N PRO A 6 -15.18 63.27 -4.33
CA PRO A 6 -15.44 62.43 -5.50
C PRO A 6 -15.71 60.98 -5.09
N GLY A 7 -16.88 60.48 -5.48
CA GLY A 7 -17.31 59.11 -5.29
C GLY A 7 -16.50 58.11 -6.12
N LEU A 8 -16.04 57.07 -5.42
CA LEU A 8 -15.67 55.72 -5.85
C LEU A 8 -15.18 55.53 -7.30
N LEU A 9 -13.86 55.39 -7.40
CA LEU A 9 -13.18 54.59 -8.41
C LEU A 9 -13.68 53.13 -8.31
N THR A 10 -14.72 52.77 -9.06
CA THR A 10 -15.15 51.37 -9.16
C THR A 10 -14.24 50.70 -10.19
N VAL A 11 -13.15 50.11 -9.71
CA VAL A 11 -12.33 49.20 -10.52
C VAL A 11 -13.24 48.02 -10.88
N ALA A 12 -13.70 47.98 -12.12
CA ALA A 12 -14.26 46.78 -12.71
C ALA A 12 -13.12 45.76 -12.79
N LEU A 13 -12.99 44.96 -11.73
CA LEU A 13 -12.24 43.72 -11.75
C LEU A 13 -13.06 42.77 -12.65
N CYS A 14 -12.93 42.93 -13.97
CA CYS A 14 -13.27 41.87 -14.90
C CYS A 14 -12.34 40.72 -14.53
N ALA A 15 -12.86 39.84 -13.68
CA ALA A 15 -12.30 38.54 -13.45
C ALA A 15 -12.03 37.95 -14.83
N ILE A 16 -10.76 37.78 -15.14
CA ILE A 16 -10.32 36.87 -16.17
C ILE A 16 -10.82 35.53 -15.66
N ALA A 17 -12.05 35.17 -16.03
CA ALA A 17 -12.59 33.85 -15.79
C ALA A 17 -11.80 32.93 -16.70
N SER A 18 -10.60 32.54 -16.27
CA SER A 18 -9.88 31.42 -16.84
C SER A 18 -10.83 30.25 -16.77
N SER A 19 -11.17 29.67 -17.92
CA SER A 19 -11.92 28.42 -17.97
C SER A 19 -11.18 27.39 -17.14
N ALA A 20 -11.61 27.18 -15.89
CA ALA A 20 -11.06 26.17 -15.03
C ALA A 20 -11.41 24.83 -15.68
N SER A 21 -10.43 24.25 -16.37
CA SER A 21 -10.57 22.96 -17.00
C SER A 21 -10.43 21.92 -15.90
N ALA A 22 -11.41 21.03 -15.74
CA ALA A 22 -11.34 19.90 -14.80
C ALA A 22 -10.35 18.84 -15.31
N ARG A 23 -9.08 19.25 -15.40
CA ARG A 23 -7.95 18.49 -15.94
C ARG A 23 -6.71 18.87 -15.17
N PHE A 24 -5.78 17.94 -15.06
CA PHE A 24 -4.50 18.24 -14.43
C PHE A 24 -3.70 19.23 -15.27
N VAL A 25 -3.02 20.17 -14.61
CA VAL A 25 -2.12 21.15 -15.24
C VAL A 25 -0.73 20.57 -15.55
N SER A 26 -0.48 19.35 -15.10
CA SER A 26 0.69 18.53 -15.41
C SER A 26 0.24 17.11 -15.75
N ALA A 27 1.06 16.36 -16.48
CA ALA A 27 0.74 14.96 -16.76
C ALA A 27 0.71 14.13 -15.47
N ASP A 28 -0.30 13.27 -15.33
CA ASP A 28 -0.37 12.24 -14.29
C ASP A 28 0.92 11.39 -14.32
N PRO A 29 1.68 11.27 -13.22
CA PRO A 29 2.94 10.51 -13.19
C PRO A 29 2.75 9.01 -13.49
N VAL A 30 1.54 8.47 -13.38
CA VAL A 30 1.21 7.11 -13.79
C VAL A 30 1.22 7.01 -15.31
N GLN A 31 2.00 6.06 -15.84
CA GLN A 31 2.09 5.84 -17.28
C GLN A 31 0.81 5.20 -17.81
N ALA A 32 0.52 5.45 -19.09
CA ALA A 32 -0.55 4.75 -19.79
C ALA A 32 -0.26 3.24 -19.80
N ASP A 33 -1.28 2.43 -19.50
CA ASP A 33 -1.19 0.99 -19.61
C ASP A 33 -1.17 0.58 -21.09
N PRO A 34 -0.07 -0.02 -21.57
CA PRO A 34 0.08 -0.39 -22.98
C PRO A 34 -0.84 -1.55 -23.41
N ASN A 35 -1.39 -2.32 -22.47
CA ASN A 35 -2.22 -3.48 -22.76
C ASN A 35 -3.71 -3.15 -22.75
N THR A 36 -4.13 -2.20 -21.92
CA THR A 36 -5.55 -1.85 -21.73
C THR A 36 -5.92 -0.47 -22.27
N GLY A 37 -4.93 0.37 -22.58
CA GLY A 37 -5.16 1.77 -22.96
C GLY A 37 -5.61 2.65 -21.78
N ALA A 38 -5.63 2.10 -20.55
CA ALA A 38 -5.94 2.87 -19.36
C ALA A 38 -4.91 3.99 -19.17
N ASN A 39 -5.39 5.14 -18.71
CA ASN A 39 -4.57 6.34 -18.51
C ASN A 39 -3.85 6.87 -19.77
N TYR A 40 -4.37 6.57 -20.97
CA TYR A 40 -3.89 7.16 -22.23
C TYR A 40 -4.03 8.70 -22.24
N ASN A 41 -5.12 9.23 -21.68
CA ASN A 41 -5.28 10.66 -21.43
C ASN A 41 -4.77 11.02 -20.03
N ARG A 42 -3.47 11.27 -19.91
CA ARG A 42 -2.80 11.59 -18.63
C ARG A 42 -3.16 12.94 -18.01
N TYR A 43 -4.20 13.62 -18.52
CA TYR A 43 -4.69 14.90 -18.04
C TYR A 43 -6.15 14.84 -17.57
N TRP A 44 -6.82 13.69 -17.65
CA TRP A 44 -8.22 13.54 -17.25
C TRP A 44 -8.42 13.55 -15.72
N TYR A 45 -9.53 14.14 -15.27
CA TYR A 45 -9.96 14.12 -13.87
C TYR A 45 -11.18 13.20 -13.74
N GLY A 46 -11.15 12.27 -12.78
CA GLY A 46 -12.28 11.37 -12.49
C GLY A 46 -12.84 10.65 -13.73
N ASN A 47 -11.97 10.17 -14.64
CA ASN A 47 -12.36 9.53 -15.90
C ASN A 47 -13.36 10.35 -16.74
N ASN A 48 -13.20 11.69 -16.78
CA ASN A 48 -14.13 12.64 -17.41
C ASN A 48 -15.57 12.62 -16.86
N ASN A 49 -15.82 12.02 -15.69
CA ASN A 49 -17.12 12.06 -15.02
C ASN A 49 -16.97 12.65 -13.60
N PRO A 50 -16.85 13.98 -13.48
CA PRO A 50 -16.67 14.67 -12.20
C PRO A 50 -17.92 14.68 -11.32
N TYR A 51 -19.04 14.13 -11.79
CA TYR A 51 -20.29 14.03 -11.01
C TYR A 51 -20.41 12.70 -10.26
N SER A 52 -19.76 11.65 -10.74
CA SER A 52 -19.75 10.32 -10.11
C SER A 52 -18.44 9.99 -9.40
N PHE A 53 -17.36 10.72 -9.72
CA PHE A 53 -16.03 10.44 -9.17
C PHE A 53 -15.44 11.71 -8.54
N THR A 54 -15.33 11.68 -7.21
CA THR A 54 -14.42 12.53 -6.44
C THR A 54 -13.19 11.68 -6.15
N ASP A 55 -11.98 12.23 -6.32
CA ASP A 55 -10.72 11.55 -5.99
C ASP A 55 -10.09 12.18 -4.73
N PRO A 56 -10.23 11.56 -3.53
CA PRO A 56 -9.61 12.10 -2.32
C PRO A 56 -8.46 11.27 -1.74
N ASP A 57 -8.41 9.93 -1.77
CA ASP A 57 -7.45 9.22 -0.88
C ASP A 57 -7.19 7.71 -1.03
N GLY A 58 -7.45 7.09 -2.20
CA GLY A 58 -6.97 5.74 -2.59
C GLY A 58 -6.57 4.75 -1.48
N ARG A 59 -7.39 3.71 -1.22
CA ARG A 59 -7.23 2.63 -0.21
C ARG A 59 -7.85 1.30 -0.63
N LEU A 60 -7.42 0.12 -0.12
CA LEU A 60 -8.24 -1.12 -0.27
C LEU A 60 -9.70 -0.80 0.05
N SER A 61 -10.62 -1.33 -0.75
CA SER A 61 -12.02 -0.96 -0.65
C SER A 61 -12.62 -1.49 0.66
N ARG A 62 -13.50 -0.66 1.26
CA ARG A 62 -14.25 -1.04 2.44
C ARG A 62 -15.17 -2.21 2.09
N GLY A 63 -14.84 -3.38 2.61
CA GLY A 63 -15.70 -4.55 2.57
C GLY A 63 -16.77 -4.53 3.68
N THR A 64 -17.27 -5.71 4.02
CA THR A 64 -18.33 -5.91 5.03
C THR A 64 -17.77 -6.12 6.44
N GLY A 65 -18.63 -6.04 7.46
CA GLY A 65 -18.30 -6.44 8.83
C GLY A 65 -17.54 -5.40 9.67
N TRP A 66 -17.50 -4.15 9.19
CA TRP A 66 -16.88 -3.03 9.88
C TRP A 66 -17.90 -2.11 10.54
N THR A 67 -17.67 -1.73 11.80
CA THR A 67 -18.15 -0.42 12.27
C THR A 67 -17.32 0.70 11.63
N ASP A 68 -17.88 1.91 11.53
CA ASP A 68 -17.14 3.05 10.97
C ASP A 68 -15.85 3.35 11.72
N ARG A 69 -15.85 3.17 13.05
CA ARG A 69 -14.66 3.34 13.88
C ARG A 69 -13.56 2.35 13.51
N GLN A 70 -13.91 1.07 13.40
CA GLN A 70 -12.95 0.02 13.05
C GLN A 70 -12.42 0.22 11.63
N TRP A 71 -13.30 0.57 10.67
CA TRP A 71 -12.86 0.89 9.31
C TRP A 71 -11.88 2.06 9.31
N ASN A 72 -12.22 3.18 9.95
CA ASN A 72 -11.34 4.35 9.98
C ASN A 72 -9.99 4.06 10.68
N GLN A 73 -9.93 3.10 11.60
CA GLN A 73 -8.68 2.67 12.23
C GLN A 73 -7.85 1.82 11.28
N PHE A 74 -8.48 0.82 10.65
CA PHE A 74 -7.82 -0.03 9.65
C PHE A 74 -7.33 0.81 8.47
N ASP A 75 -8.16 1.72 7.98
CA ASP A 75 -7.86 2.61 6.87
C ASP A 75 -6.60 3.46 7.08
N ARG A 76 -6.41 3.99 8.30
CA ARG A 76 -5.15 4.68 8.67
C ARG A 76 -3.95 3.74 8.66
N ALA A 77 -4.14 2.49 9.07
CA ALA A 77 -3.09 1.48 9.02
C ALA A 77 -2.71 1.11 7.57
N GLN A 78 -3.68 1.01 6.66
CA GLN A 78 -3.42 0.81 5.22
C GLN A 78 -2.56 1.94 4.65
N GLN A 79 -2.90 3.19 4.96
CA GLN A 79 -2.15 4.36 4.50
C GLN A 79 -0.73 4.40 5.07
N SER A 80 -0.56 4.02 6.33
CA SER A 80 0.76 3.93 6.98
C SER A 80 1.63 2.87 6.29
N ALA A 81 1.05 1.71 5.96
CA ALA A 81 1.72 0.64 5.24
C ALA A 81 2.11 1.08 3.82
N ALA A 82 1.17 1.64 3.06
CA ALA A 82 1.41 2.14 1.70
C ALA A 82 2.52 3.19 1.67
N GLY A 83 2.48 4.19 2.57
CA GLY A 83 3.51 5.23 2.65
C GLY A 83 4.89 4.69 3.03
N SER A 84 4.96 3.62 3.83
CA SER A 84 6.22 2.96 4.19
C SER A 84 6.80 2.20 2.99
N LEU A 85 5.95 1.46 2.27
CA LEU A 85 6.30 0.73 1.04
C LEU A 85 6.79 1.67 -0.06
N GLU A 86 6.10 2.79 -0.31
CA GLU A 86 6.50 3.80 -1.29
C GLU A 86 7.86 4.42 -0.97
N LYS A 87 8.08 4.79 0.29
CA LYS A 87 9.37 5.35 0.73
C LYS A 87 10.50 4.35 0.53
N ALA A 88 10.27 3.08 0.82
CA ALA A 88 11.29 2.05 0.64
C ALA A 88 11.57 1.76 -0.83
N ALA A 89 10.53 1.63 -1.67
CA ALA A 89 10.67 1.49 -3.11
C ALA A 89 11.42 2.68 -3.72
N GLY A 90 11.06 3.91 -3.34
CA GLY A 90 11.73 5.13 -3.80
C GLY A 90 13.20 5.19 -3.39
N LYS A 91 13.55 4.78 -2.16
CA LYS A 91 14.95 4.70 -1.71
C LYS A 91 15.76 3.70 -2.54
N ILE A 92 15.19 2.52 -2.83
CA ILE A 92 15.86 1.49 -3.62
C ILE A 92 16.06 1.99 -5.06
N ASN A 93 15.01 2.48 -5.71
CA ASN A 93 15.06 3.00 -7.08
C ASN A 93 16.03 4.18 -7.20
N GLY A 94 16.00 5.12 -6.23
CA GLY A 94 16.93 6.24 -6.18
C GLY A 94 18.38 5.77 -6.06
N ALA A 95 18.66 4.79 -5.19
CA ALA A 95 20.00 4.25 -5.03
C ALA A 95 20.50 3.50 -6.29
N LEU A 96 19.63 2.75 -6.96
CA LEU A 96 19.94 2.09 -8.24
C LEU A 96 20.26 3.10 -9.34
N ALA A 97 19.53 4.21 -9.40
CA ALA A 97 19.75 5.27 -10.38
C ALA A 97 21.01 6.11 -10.10
N GLU A 98 21.27 6.44 -8.82
CA GLU A 98 22.43 7.26 -8.42
C GLU A 98 23.74 6.46 -8.47
N GLY A 99 23.72 5.18 -8.12
CA GLY A 99 24.90 4.35 -8.04
C GLY A 99 25.84 4.70 -6.87
N GLY A 100 27.12 4.35 -7.01
CA GLY A 100 28.19 4.76 -6.08
C GLY A 100 27.90 4.45 -4.60
N LYS A 101 28.14 5.43 -3.73
CA LYS A 101 27.95 5.26 -2.27
C LYS A 101 26.49 5.10 -1.86
N ALA A 102 25.53 5.62 -2.65
CA ALA A 102 24.11 5.44 -2.38
C ALA A 102 23.72 3.97 -2.59
N LEU A 103 24.11 3.39 -3.74
CA LEU A 103 23.90 1.99 -4.04
C LEU A 103 24.56 1.07 -3.01
N GLN A 104 25.83 1.28 -2.66
CA GLN A 104 26.54 0.46 -1.66
C GLN A 104 25.84 0.45 -0.28
N ARG A 105 25.21 1.55 0.11
CA ARG A 105 24.45 1.63 1.38
C ARG A 105 23.13 0.88 1.27
N ALA A 106 22.43 1.02 0.15
CA ALA A 106 21.20 0.29 -0.14
C ALA A 106 21.46 -1.22 -0.19
N GLU A 107 22.49 -1.69 -0.90
CA GLU A 107 22.91 -3.09 -0.97
C GLU A 107 23.21 -3.68 0.41
N LYS A 108 23.94 -2.95 1.26
CA LYS A 108 24.20 -3.40 2.65
C LYS A 108 22.92 -3.51 3.46
N SER A 109 21.98 -2.58 3.29
CA SER A 109 20.68 -2.65 3.99
C SER A 109 19.84 -3.80 3.48
N PHE A 110 19.78 -3.98 2.17
CA PHE A 110 19.04 -5.03 1.50
C PHE A 110 19.54 -6.40 1.93
N GLN A 111 20.86 -6.62 1.93
CA GLN A 111 21.45 -7.90 2.36
C GLN A 111 21.26 -8.22 3.84
N ARG A 112 21.15 -7.21 4.72
CA ARG A 112 20.82 -7.47 6.13
C ARG A 112 19.44 -8.10 6.28
N ASN A 113 18.50 -7.72 5.42
CA ASN A 113 17.14 -8.24 5.44
C ASN A 113 17.01 -9.52 4.60
N PHE A 114 17.36 -9.46 3.32
CA PHE A 114 17.19 -10.54 2.34
C PHE A 114 18.37 -11.53 2.29
N GLY A 115 19.40 -11.35 3.12
CA GLY A 115 20.55 -12.25 3.24
C GLY A 115 21.75 -11.86 2.37
N ALA A 116 22.93 -12.38 2.70
CA ALA A 116 24.17 -12.06 1.99
C ALA A 116 24.11 -12.47 0.50
N GLY A 117 24.62 -11.63 -0.39
CA GLY A 117 24.59 -11.85 -1.84
C GLY A 117 23.24 -11.61 -2.51
N SER A 118 22.19 -11.24 -1.76
CA SER A 118 20.85 -11.02 -2.33
C SER A 118 20.69 -9.72 -3.10
N ALA A 119 21.54 -8.72 -2.87
CA ALA A 119 21.40 -7.37 -3.43
C ALA A 119 21.94 -7.25 -4.87
N THR A 120 21.48 -8.11 -5.77
CA THR A 120 21.69 -7.88 -7.21
C THR A 120 20.77 -6.74 -7.67
N PRO A 121 21.12 -5.99 -8.72
CA PRO A 121 20.26 -4.95 -9.29
C PRO A 121 18.85 -5.47 -9.61
N GLU A 122 18.75 -6.71 -10.13
CA GLU A 122 17.48 -7.34 -10.49
C GLU A 122 16.62 -7.61 -9.25
N ASN A 123 17.20 -8.17 -8.18
CA ASN A 123 16.47 -8.44 -6.94
C ASN A 123 16.01 -7.15 -6.26
N MET A 124 16.87 -6.13 -6.24
CA MET A 124 16.53 -4.82 -5.66
C MET A 124 15.42 -4.13 -6.46
N ALA A 125 15.53 -4.10 -7.79
CA ALA A 125 14.51 -3.53 -8.67
C ALA A 125 13.18 -4.29 -8.53
N LYS A 126 13.23 -5.63 -8.46
CA LYS A 126 12.04 -6.45 -8.25
C LYS A 126 11.38 -6.14 -6.91
N ALA A 127 12.14 -6.10 -5.82
CA ALA A 127 11.60 -5.79 -4.49
C ALA A 127 10.96 -4.39 -4.45
N ALA A 128 11.57 -3.39 -5.10
CA ALA A 128 10.99 -2.05 -5.21
C ALA A 128 9.68 -2.05 -6.03
N SER A 129 9.63 -2.83 -7.11
CA SER A 129 8.42 -3.02 -7.92
C SER A 129 7.30 -3.72 -7.14
N ASP A 130 7.64 -4.76 -6.39
CA ASP A 130 6.72 -5.50 -5.52
C ASP A 130 6.14 -4.57 -4.45
N MET A 131 6.98 -3.78 -3.76
CA MET A 131 6.55 -2.78 -2.78
C MET A 131 5.63 -1.72 -3.40
N SER A 132 5.95 -1.26 -4.61
CA SER A 132 5.12 -0.29 -5.33
C SER A 132 3.76 -0.88 -5.69
N SER A 133 3.71 -2.16 -6.10
CA SER A 133 2.47 -2.86 -6.42
C SER A 133 1.60 -3.07 -5.17
N MET A 134 2.23 -3.44 -4.06
CA MET A 134 1.54 -3.54 -2.77
C MET A 134 1.01 -2.19 -2.29
N ALA A 135 1.81 -1.13 -2.40
CA ALA A 135 1.36 0.22 -2.06
C ALA A 135 0.19 0.66 -2.95
N ALA A 136 0.24 0.40 -4.25
CA ALA A 136 -0.83 0.72 -5.19
C ALA A 136 -2.13 -0.02 -4.83
N ALA A 137 -2.07 -1.31 -4.50
CA ALA A 137 -3.26 -2.06 -4.08
C ALA A 137 -3.80 -1.58 -2.74
N LEU A 138 -2.91 -1.33 -1.77
CA LEU A 138 -3.28 -0.67 -0.51
C LEU A 138 -3.88 0.71 -0.74
N ARG A 139 -3.71 1.29 -1.92
CA ARG A 139 -4.28 2.56 -2.38
C ARG A 139 -5.42 2.45 -3.39
N ASP A 140 -5.90 1.27 -3.73
CA ASP A 140 -6.91 1.13 -4.80
C ASP A 140 -8.33 1.13 -4.23
N THR A 141 -9.13 2.18 -4.48
CA THR A 141 -10.56 2.27 -4.12
C THR A 141 -11.50 1.94 -5.28
N SER A 142 -10.98 1.53 -6.44
CA SER A 142 -11.81 1.29 -7.61
C SER A 142 -12.83 0.18 -7.35
N ALA A 143 -13.85 0.08 -8.21
CA ALA A 143 -14.82 -1.02 -8.13
C ALA A 143 -14.18 -2.42 -8.26
N GLY A 144 -12.95 -2.51 -8.78
CA GLY A 144 -12.17 -3.75 -8.89
C GLY A 144 -11.16 -3.97 -7.75
N ALA A 145 -11.10 -3.06 -6.78
CA ALA A 145 -10.18 -3.15 -5.66
C ALA A 145 -10.41 -4.39 -4.81
N ILE A 146 -9.33 -4.95 -4.27
CA ILE A 146 -9.39 -6.08 -3.34
C ILE A 146 -10.10 -5.61 -2.06
N PRO A 147 -11.26 -6.18 -1.71
CA PRO A 147 -11.99 -5.72 -0.53
C PRO A 147 -11.33 -6.22 0.75
N ALA A 148 -11.32 -5.36 1.77
CA ALA A 148 -10.96 -5.74 3.13
C ALA A 148 -12.23 -5.90 3.98
N ASN A 149 -12.48 -7.09 4.51
CA ASN A 149 -13.61 -7.42 5.38
C ASN A 149 -13.18 -7.51 6.85
N GLY A 150 -13.99 -6.94 7.73
CA GLY A 150 -13.85 -7.12 9.17
C GLY A 150 -14.59 -8.37 9.64
N MET A 151 -13.95 -9.22 10.42
CA MET A 151 -14.58 -10.38 11.06
C MET A 151 -14.04 -10.54 12.48
N THR A 152 -14.82 -11.10 13.40
CA THR A 152 -14.29 -11.59 14.68
C THR A 152 -13.55 -12.90 14.47
N GLY A 153 -12.64 -13.26 15.37
CA GLY A 153 -11.94 -14.55 15.31
C GLY A 153 -12.91 -15.74 15.30
N ALA A 154 -14.03 -15.64 16.01
CA ALA A 154 -15.08 -16.65 16.00
C ALA A 154 -15.76 -16.76 14.62
N GLN A 155 -16.04 -15.62 13.96
CA GLN A 155 -16.59 -15.62 12.60
C GLN A 155 -15.61 -16.20 11.59
N ILE A 156 -14.31 -15.91 11.73
CA ILE A 156 -13.26 -16.45 10.86
C ILE A 156 -13.21 -17.98 10.99
N ASN A 157 -13.12 -18.50 12.21
CA ASN A 157 -13.11 -19.95 12.44
C ASN A 157 -14.39 -20.62 11.94
N ALA A 158 -15.55 -19.98 12.09
CA ALA A 158 -16.81 -20.52 11.59
C ALA A 158 -16.87 -20.58 10.05
N ALA A 159 -16.30 -19.59 9.36
CA ALA A 159 -16.32 -19.50 7.90
C ALA A 159 -15.22 -20.35 7.22
N TYR A 160 -14.04 -20.44 7.83
CA TYR A 160 -12.84 -21.00 7.20
C TYR A 160 -12.24 -22.20 7.95
N GLY A 161 -12.75 -22.55 9.13
CA GLY A 161 -12.27 -23.66 9.95
C GLY A 161 -10.98 -23.39 10.74
N ALA A 162 -10.26 -22.31 10.43
CA ALA A 162 -9.03 -21.88 11.11
C ALA A 162 -8.77 -20.38 10.90
N GLY A 163 -7.74 -19.83 11.56
CA GLY A 163 -7.26 -18.45 11.36
C GLY A 163 -7.90 -17.41 12.27
N GLY A 164 -8.83 -17.79 13.15
CA GLY A 164 -9.44 -16.87 14.12
C GLY A 164 -8.48 -16.31 15.18
N ASP A 165 -7.25 -16.82 15.23
CA ASP A 165 -6.13 -16.37 16.05
C ASP A 165 -5.14 -15.46 15.29
N THR A 166 -5.25 -15.33 13.96
CA THR A 166 -4.41 -14.40 13.19
C THR A 166 -5.02 -12.99 13.18
N LEU A 167 -4.16 -11.98 12.96
CA LEU A 167 -4.62 -10.59 12.85
C LEU A 167 -5.35 -10.35 11.53
N ALA A 168 -4.88 -10.95 10.46
CA ALA A 168 -5.47 -10.86 9.14
C ALA A 168 -5.13 -12.13 8.33
N GLY A 169 -5.74 -12.27 7.15
CA GLY A 169 -5.50 -13.39 6.25
C GLY A 169 -6.16 -13.18 4.90
N VAL A 170 -5.60 -13.81 3.86
CA VAL A 170 -6.22 -13.93 2.54
C VAL A 170 -6.79 -15.35 2.38
N PRO A 171 -8.10 -15.52 2.12
CA PRO A 171 -8.69 -16.83 1.88
C PRO A 171 -8.02 -17.55 0.70
N THR A 172 -7.78 -18.86 0.85
CA THR A 172 -7.16 -19.70 -0.20
C THR A 172 -8.14 -20.15 -1.28
N THR A 173 -9.43 -19.96 -1.05
CA THR A 173 -10.52 -20.32 -1.96
C THR A 173 -11.55 -19.19 -2.02
N GLY A 174 -12.29 -19.10 -3.12
CA GLY A 174 -13.28 -18.05 -3.32
C GLY A 174 -12.69 -16.75 -3.88
N PRO A 175 -13.44 -15.63 -3.80
CA PRO A 175 -12.98 -14.35 -4.32
C PRO A 175 -11.78 -13.83 -3.53
N LYS A 176 -10.87 -13.15 -4.23
CA LYS A 176 -9.69 -12.53 -3.62
C LYS A 176 -10.11 -11.37 -2.72
N MET A 177 -9.72 -11.43 -1.46
CA MET A 177 -10.05 -10.45 -0.43
C MET A 177 -9.08 -10.52 0.75
N VAL A 178 -9.06 -9.48 1.59
CA VAL A 178 -8.36 -9.48 2.87
C VAL A 178 -9.39 -9.61 3.99
N ILE A 179 -9.19 -10.57 4.90
CA ILE A 179 -9.98 -10.69 6.12
C ILE A 179 -9.17 -10.11 7.27
N VAL A 180 -9.74 -9.22 8.06
CA VAL A 180 -9.11 -8.59 9.23
C VAL A 180 -9.85 -8.99 10.49
N ASN A 181 -9.12 -9.57 11.44
CA ASN A 181 -9.67 -10.00 12.71
C ASN A 181 -9.85 -8.82 13.67
N THR A 182 -11.07 -8.29 13.75
CA THR A 182 -11.40 -7.12 14.57
C THR A 182 -11.32 -7.37 16.07
N THR A 183 -11.17 -8.62 16.50
CA THR A 183 -11.06 -9.04 17.90
C THR A 183 -9.65 -9.50 18.28
N HIS A 184 -8.71 -9.52 17.33
CA HIS A 184 -7.33 -9.88 17.61
C HIS A 184 -6.66 -8.83 18.51
N VAL A 185 -5.78 -9.26 19.41
CA VAL A 185 -5.12 -8.39 20.40
C VAL A 185 -4.35 -7.24 19.75
N SER A 186 -3.77 -7.48 18.57
CA SER A 186 -3.01 -6.50 17.80
C SER A 186 -3.87 -5.63 16.88
N PHE A 187 -5.19 -5.82 16.82
CA PHE A 187 -6.06 -4.95 16.01
C PHE A 187 -5.95 -3.48 16.47
N ASN A 188 -5.77 -3.27 17.78
CA ASN A 188 -5.63 -1.94 18.38
C ASN A 188 -4.18 -1.43 18.43
N ASP A 189 -3.22 -2.17 17.87
CA ASP A 189 -1.84 -1.71 17.70
C ASP A 189 -1.67 -1.17 16.26
N PRO A 190 -1.56 0.15 16.06
CA PRO A 190 -1.49 0.73 14.72
C PRO A 190 -0.30 0.23 13.89
N SER A 191 0.82 -0.08 14.55
CA SER A 191 2.02 -0.57 13.88
C SER A 191 1.82 -2.02 13.40
N ARG A 192 1.25 -2.87 14.25
CA ARG A 192 0.94 -4.25 13.89
C ARG A 192 -0.20 -4.35 12.89
N LEU A 193 -1.20 -3.48 12.97
CA LEU A 193 -2.28 -3.42 12.00
C LEU A 193 -1.78 -2.98 10.62
N ALA A 194 -0.87 -2.01 10.57
CA ALA A 194 -0.25 -1.58 9.32
C ALA A 194 0.63 -2.71 8.74
N TRP A 195 1.40 -3.40 9.60
CA TRP A 195 2.15 -4.58 9.20
C TRP A 195 1.25 -5.66 8.60
N GLY A 196 0.16 -6.02 9.29
CA GLY A 196 -0.80 -7.00 8.83
C GLY A 196 -1.42 -6.62 7.48
N ALA A 197 -1.89 -5.38 7.33
CA ALA A 197 -2.45 -4.89 6.07
C ALA A 197 -1.46 -5.02 4.90
N GLY A 198 -0.21 -4.61 5.11
CA GLY A 198 0.83 -4.74 4.09
C GLY A 198 1.22 -6.20 3.80
N HIS A 199 1.37 -7.03 4.85
CA HIS A 199 1.66 -8.46 4.72
C HIS A 199 0.59 -9.18 3.89
N GLU A 200 -0.69 -9.01 4.24
CA GLU A 200 -1.80 -9.63 3.49
C GLU A 200 -1.88 -9.12 2.05
N THR A 201 -1.51 -7.86 1.81
CA THR A 201 -1.43 -7.34 0.45
C THR A 201 -0.36 -8.04 -0.38
N GLY A 202 0.74 -8.49 0.23
CA GLY A 202 1.75 -9.33 -0.44
C GLY A 202 1.15 -10.64 -0.95
N HIS A 203 0.34 -11.32 -0.14
CA HIS A 203 -0.42 -12.49 -0.58
C HIS A 203 -1.44 -12.14 -1.65
N ALA A 204 -2.23 -11.09 -1.41
CA ALA A 204 -3.36 -10.71 -2.25
C ALA A 204 -2.94 -10.11 -3.59
N VAL A 205 -1.76 -9.52 -3.75
CA VAL A 205 -1.35 -8.87 -5.01
C VAL A 205 -0.33 -9.71 -5.75
N LEU A 206 0.69 -10.17 -5.03
CA LEU A 206 1.85 -10.83 -5.63
C LEU A 206 1.71 -12.36 -5.65
N GLY A 207 0.70 -12.90 -4.97
CA GLY A 207 0.54 -14.35 -4.82
C GLY A 207 1.65 -14.99 -4.00
N TYR A 208 2.37 -14.20 -3.20
CA TYR A 208 3.37 -14.70 -2.29
C TYR A 208 2.72 -15.63 -1.28
N LYS A 209 3.49 -16.61 -0.81
CA LYS A 209 3.04 -17.57 0.18
C LYS A 209 3.86 -17.38 1.44
N ASP A 210 3.28 -17.80 2.55
CA ASP A 210 4.07 -17.98 3.76
C ASP A 210 5.25 -18.89 3.44
N GLN A 211 6.42 -18.50 3.93
CA GLN A 211 7.62 -19.28 3.72
C GLN A 211 7.83 -20.19 4.92
N PHE A 212 8.29 -21.40 4.64
CA PHE A 212 8.48 -22.46 5.64
C PHE A 212 9.93 -22.92 5.63
N PHE A 213 10.40 -23.38 6.79
CA PHE A 213 11.64 -24.13 6.93
C PHE A 213 11.41 -25.28 7.89
N ASN A 214 11.69 -26.52 7.45
CA ASN A 214 11.45 -27.74 8.22
C ASN A 214 10.02 -27.92 8.76
N GLY A 215 9.01 -27.41 8.03
CA GLY A 215 7.59 -27.55 8.40
C GLY A 215 7.03 -26.41 9.26
N ASP A 216 7.88 -25.50 9.73
CA ASP A 216 7.48 -24.34 10.53
C ASP A 216 7.49 -23.05 9.71
N THR A 217 6.53 -22.17 9.99
CA THR A 217 6.38 -20.90 9.28
C THR A 217 7.41 -19.84 9.71
N ALA A 218 7.83 -19.01 8.77
CA ALA A 218 8.81 -17.95 8.97
C ALA A 218 8.14 -16.59 9.21
N TYR A 219 7.88 -16.26 10.48
CA TYR A 219 7.23 -15.01 10.86
C TYR A 219 8.13 -14.04 11.62
N LYS A 220 8.05 -12.75 11.25
CA LYS A 220 8.72 -11.66 11.98
C LYS A 220 8.23 -11.52 13.42
N PHE A 221 6.93 -11.79 13.63
CA PHE A 221 6.23 -11.51 14.88
C PHE A 221 5.60 -12.75 15.54
N GLY A 222 6.07 -13.94 15.17
CA GLY A 222 5.59 -15.22 15.69
C GLY A 222 6.32 -15.71 16.96
N SER A 223 6.28 -17.01 17.19
CA SER A 223 7.02 -17.69 18.26
C SER A 223 8.55 -17.50 18.10
N PRO A 224 9.35 -17.72 19.17
CA PRO A 224 10.81 -17.65 19.06
C PRO A 224 11.39 -18.52 17.93
N GLN A 225 10.78 -19.67 17.66
CA GLN A 225 11.17 -20.57 16.56
C GLN A 225 10.84 -19.96 15.20
N GLN A 226 9.63 -19.42 15.01
CA GLN A 226 9.23 -18.77 13.76
C GLN A 226 10.10 -17.53 13.46
N GLN A 227 10.44 -16.75 14.49
CA GLN A 227 11.36 -15.61 14.37
C GLN A 227 12.79 -16.03 14.04
N ASN A 228 13.24 -17.16 14.59
CA ASN A 228 14.55 -17.72 14.24
C ASN A 228 14.57 -18.14 12.77
N ILE A 229 13.53 -18.85 12.32
CA ILE A 229 13.38 -19.27 10.93
C ILE A 229 13.33 -18.07 9.99
N PHE A 230 12.54 -17.04 10.32
CA PHE A 230 12.53 -15.77 9.57
C PHE A 230 13.95 -15.24 9.34
N LYS A 231 14.79 -15.22 10.38
CA LYS A 231 16.18 -14.74 10.30
C LYS A 231 17.13 -15.67 9.56
N THR A 232 16.81 -16.95 9.40
CA THR A 232 17.69 -17.96 8.81
C THR A 232 17.21 -18.49 7.45
N LEU A 233 16.06 -18.04 6.95
CA LEU A 233 15.56 -18.39 5.62
C LEU A 233 16.63 -18.19 4.54
N PRO A 234 16.76 -19.11 3.56
CA PRO A 234 17.49 -18.87 2.32
C PRO A 234 17.07 -17.56 1.64
N SER A 235 18.02 -16.82 1.05
CA SER A 235 17.74 -15.51 0.44
C SER A 235 16.63 -15.52 -0.60
N GLN A 236 16.54 -16.58 -1.40
CA GLN A 236 15.47 -16.73 -2.41
C GLN A 236 14.08 -16.77 -1.78
N GLN A 237 13.94 -17.39 -0.61
CA GLN A 237 12.66 -17.41 0.12
C GLN A 237 12.37 -16.05 0.76
N ARG A 238 13.39 -15.34 1.24
CA ARG A 238 13.19 -13.99 1.80
C ARG A 238 12.66 -13.00 0.77
N LEU A 239 13.14 -13.07 -0.48
CA LEU A 239 12.73 -12.16 -1.56
C LEU A 239 11.24 -12.26 -1.91
N ILE A 240 10.60 -13.40 -1.60
CA ILE A 240 9.17 -13.65 -1.84
C ILE A 240 8.37 -13.79 -0.54
N ASN A 241 8.94 -13.41 0.59
CA ASN A 241 8.27 -13.46 1.89
C ASN A 241 7.67 -12.07 2.21
N PRO A 242 6.34 -11.95 2.38
CA PRO A 242 5.71 -10.66 2.72
C PRO A 242 6.27 -9.99 3.98
N ASP A 243 6.65 -10.75 5.01
CA ASP A 243 7.29 -10.18 6.21
C ASP A 243 8.65 -9.56 5.92
N HIS A 244 9.45 -10.12 5.01
CA HIS A 244 10.73 -9.52 4.64
C HIS A 244 10.51 -8.25 3.80
N ILE A 245 9.51 -8.24 2.92
CA ILE A 245 9.14 -7.01 2.19
C ILE A 245 8.70 -5.92 3.17
N MET A 246 7.86 -6.25 4.16
CA MET A 246 7.43 -5.31 5.19
C MET A 246 8.57 -4.88 6.12
N ASP A 247 9.53 -5.76 6.43
CA ASP A 247 10.71 -5.40 7.22
C ASP A 247 11.64 -4.44 6.46
N GLN A 248 11.75 -4.59 5.14
CA GLN A 248 12.49 -3.66 4.30
C GLN A 248 11.79 -2.29 4.20
N ALA A 249 10.47 -2.27 4.35
CA ALA A 249 9.64 -1.07 4.25
C ALA A 249 9.66 -0.19 5.51
N ARG A 250 10.16 -0.73 6.63
CA ARG A 250 10.20 -0.07 7.93
C ARG A 250 11.36 0.93 8.07
#